data_AF-A0A6J8BN28-F1
#
_entry.id   AF-A0A6J8BN28-F1
#
_cell.length_a   1.000
_cell.length_b   1.000
_cell.length_c   1.000
_cell.angle_alpha   90.00
_cell.angle_beta   90.00
_cell.angle_gamma   90.00
#
_symmetry.space_group_name_H-M   'P 1'
#
loop_
_entity.id
_entity.type
_entity.pdbx_description
1 polymer ?
#
loop_
_entity_poly.entity_id
_entity_poly.type
_entity_poly.pdbx_seq_one_letter_code
_entity_poly.pdbx_strand_id
1 'polypeptide(L)'
;MNDHSDECRILRVKEKKIYSEEGIDDDEIEGKRTYSVEEKLKSTKYNKEFVKILKGEDFTVKYLQEHGLETPIVFHEKSGLGLRVPSENFKVSDVKQCVGSRRMLDVMDVNTQKGIEMSMRDWVQYYENTERSRLLNVISLEFSHTKLENYVESPALVS
;
A
#
# COMPACT_ATOMS: atom_id res chain seq x y z
N MET A 1 -51.65 3.19 -15.47
CA MET A 1 -51.17 1.80 -15.51
C MET A 1 -49.75 1.89 -16.03
N ASN A 2 -48.73 1.96 -15.15
CA ASN A 2 -47.93 0.83 -14.67
C ASN A 2 -47.33 0.05 -15.86
N ASP A 3 -46.05 -0.23 -16.00
CA ASP A 3 -44.90 -0.18 -15.10
C ASP A 3 -43.65 -0.51 -15.95
N HIS A 4 -42.47 0.03 -15.61
CA HIS A 4 -41.13 -0.59 -15.60
C HIS A 4 -40.76 -1.61 -16.71
N SER A 5 -39.60 -1.64 -17.36
CA SER A 5 -38.25 -1.10 -17.23
C SER A 5 -37.41 -2.12 -18.02
N ASP A 6 -36.35 -1.73 -18.72
CA ASP A 6 -35.08 -2.49 -18.82
C ASP A 6 -34.19 -1.82 -19.87
N GLU A 7 -33.74 -0.59 -19.57
CA GLU A 7 -32.53 -0.08 -20.21
C GLU A 7 -31.35 -0.92 -19.70
N CYS A 8 -31.02 -1.95 -20.47
CA CYS A 8 -29.87 -2.80 -20.24
C CYS A 8 -28.61 -1.92 -20.26
N ARG A 9 -28.02 -1.68 -19.08
CA ARG A 9 -26.76 -0.94 -18.93
C ARG A 9 -25.66 -1.69 -19.68
N ILE A 10 -25.22 -1.13 -20.82
CA ILE A 10 -24.05 -1.62 -21.54
C ILE A 10 -22.81 -1.25 -20.72
N LEU A 11 -22.35 -2.17 -19.87
CA LEU A 11 -21.06 -2.06 -19.22
C LEU A 11 -19.98 -2.15 -20.32
N ARG A 12 -19.19 -1.09 -20.50
CA ARG A 12 -17.99 -1.14 -21.33
C ARG A 12 -17.12 -2.29 -20.80
N VAL A 13 -16.96 -3.34 -21.61
CA VAL A 13 -15.91 -4.33 -21.40
C VAL A 13 -14.58 -3.59 -21.49
N LYS A 14 -13.95 -3.32 -20.34
CA LYS A 14 -12.54 -2.91 -20.33
C LYS A 14 -11.77 -4.14 -20.78
N GLU A 15 -11.23 -4.10 -21.99
CA GLU A 15 -10.22 -5.07 -22.40
C GLU A 15 -9.11 -5.08 -21.35
N LYS A 16 -8.81 -6.25 -20.81
CA LYS A 16 -7.58 -6.43 -20.02
C LYS A 16 -6.43 -6.03 -20.93
N LYS A 17 -5.62 -5.06 -20.50
CA LYS A 17 -4.34 -4.80 -21.15
C LYS A 17 -3.51 -6.07 -21.02
N ILE A 18 -3.44 -6.84 -22.09
CA ILE A 18 -2.45 -7.91 -22.25
C ILE A 18 -1.16 -7.16 -22.57
N TYR A 19 -0.22 -7.18 -21.63
CA TYR A 19 1.15 -6.77 -21.92
C TYR A 19 1.70 -7.81 -22.88
N SER A 20 1.87 -7.43 -24.14
CA SER A 20 2.55 -8.28 -25.13
C SER A 20 3.98 -8.52 -24.66
N GLU A 21 4.33 -9.77 -24.39
CA GLU A 21 5.70 -10.24 -24.09
C GLU A 21 6.59 -10.25 -25.34
N GLU A 22 6.50 -9.23 -26.19
CA GLU A 22 7.30 -9.16 -27.41
C GLU A 22 8.00 -7.82 -27.47
N GLY A 23 9.29 -7.82 -27.06
CA GLY A 23 10.24 -6.80 -27.48
C GLY A 23 10.89 -5.95 -26.39
N ILE A 24 11.22 -6.51 -25.22
CA ILE A 24 12.27 -5.92 -24.37
C ILE A 24 13.39 -6.94 -24.29
N ASP A 25 14.54 -6.53 -24.82
CA ASP A 25 15.80 -7.25 -24.80
C ASP A 25 16.06 -7.84 -23.40
N ASP A 26 16.42 -9.13 -23.36
CA ASP A 26 16.67 -9.95 -22.17
C ASP A 26 18.02 -9.60 -21.53
N ASP A 27 18.38 -8.32 -21.53
CA ASP A 27 19.32 -7.80 -20.56
C ASP A 27 18.57 -7.81 -19.23
N GLU A 28 18.72 -8.93 -18.51
CA GLU A 28 18.54 -8.98 -17.08
C GLU A 28 18.97 -7.63 -16.52
N ILE A 29 18.03 -6.82 -16.04
CA ILE A 29 18.35 -5.74 -15.12
C ILE A 29 18.88 -6.49 -13.91
N GLU A 30 20.16 -6.82 -13.95
CA GLU A 30 20.90 -7.38 -12.86
C GLU A 30 20.71 -6.32 -11.79
N GLY A 31 19.84 -6.61 -10.82
CA GLY A 31 19.36 -5.70 -9.78
C GLY A 31 20.46 -5.18 -8.84
N LYS A 32 21.72 -5.24 -9.27
CA LYS A 32 22.85 -4.52 -8.72
C LYS A 32 22.57 -3.04 -8.87
N ARG A 33 21.91 -2.49 -7.86
CA ARG A 33 21.87 -1.06 -7.58
C ARG A 33 23.27 -0.50 -7.84
N THR A 34 23.39 0.42 -8.78
CA THR A 34 24.65 1.11 -9.12
C THR A 34 25.12 2.03 -7.99
N TYR A 35 24.31 2.18 -6.94
CA TYR A 35 24.55 2.98 -5.76
C TYR A 35 24.36 2.16 -4.49
N SER A 36 25.06 2.54 -3.42
CA SER A 36 24.89 1.93 -2.10
C SER A 36 23.69 2.54 -1.38
N VAL A 37 22.69 1.71 -1.05
CA VAL A 37 21.55 2.12 -0.22
C VAL A 37 22.01 2.51 1.19
N GLU A 38 22.99 1.80 1.76
CA GLU A 38 23.53 2.09 3.08
C GLU A 38 24.21 3.46 3.12
N GLU A 39 24.96 3.81 2.07
CA GLU A 39 25.54 5.14 1.92
C GLU A 39 24.44 6.22 1.90
N LYS A 40 23.35 5.99 1.15
CA LYS A 40 22.25 6.96 1.08
C LYS A 40 21.52 7.12 2.41
N LEU A 41 21.29 6.03 3.14
CA LEU A 41 20.65 6.05 4.46
C LEU A 41 21.49 6.78 5.52
N LYS A 42 22.82 6.66 5.47
CA LYS A 42 23.73 7.34 6.42
C LYS A 42 24.13 8.75 5.96
N SER A 43 23.78 9.15 4.74
CA SER A 43 24.21 10.42 4.17
C SER A 43 23.48 11.60 4.82
N THR A 44 24.23 12.60 5.27
CA THR A 44 23.67 13.88 5.74
C THR A 44 23.29 14.84 4.61
N LYS A 45 23.47 14.43 3.35
CA LYS A 45 23.17 15.26 2.16
C LYS A 45 21.67 15.49 1.95
N TYR A 46 20.82 14.66 2.54
CA TYR A 46 19.36 14.73 2.43
C TYR A 46 18.74 15.42 3.65
N ASN A 47 19.17 16.65 3.93
CA ASN A 47 18.80 17.42 5.12
C ASN A 47 17.80 18.56 4.84
N LYS A 48 17.13 18.53 3.68
CA LYS A 48 16.13 19.54 3.32
C LYS A 48 14.83 19.30 4.07
N GLU A 49 14.26 20.36 4.61
CA GLU A 49 12.97 20.34 5.28
C GLU A 49 11.84 20.58 4.28
N PHE A 50 11.16 19.51 3.91
CA PHE A 50 10.00 19.56 2.99
C PHE A 50 8.68 19.24 3.70
N VAL A 51 8.75 18.72 4.92
CA VAL A 51 7.59 18.21 5.65
C VAL A 51 7.11 19.24 6.66
N LYS A 52 5.80 19.34 6.82
CA LYS A 52 5.19 20.14 7.88
C LYS A 52 4.77 19.22 9.02
N ILE A 53 5.20 19.53 10.24
CA ILE A 53 4.80 18.79 11.42
C ILE A 53 3.54 19.43 11.98
N LEU A 54 2.49 18.64 12.18
CA LEU A 54 1.23 19.08 12.79
C LEU A 54 0.80 18.13 13.91
N LYS A 55 -0.01 18.65 14.83
CA LYS A 55 -0.82 17.82 15.72
C LYS A 55 -2.14 17.47 15.03
N GLY A 56 -2.76 16.36 15.45
CA GLY A 56 -4.04 15.96 14.87
C GLY A 56 -5.14 17.00 15.05
N GLU A 57 -5.15 17.72 16.18
CA GLU A 57 -6.11 18.80 16.47
C GLU A 57 -6.03 19.99 15.50
N ASP A 58 -4.86 20.22 14.90
CA ASP A 58 -4.62 21.31 13.95
C ASP A 58 -5.04 20.92 12.52
N PHE A 59 -5.17 19.62 12.24
CA PHE A 59 -5.51 19.10 10.91
C PHE A 59 -7.02 19.13 10.67
N THR A 60 -7.50 20.31 10.31
CA THR A 60 -8.93 20.62 10.14
C THR A 60 -9.28 21.01 8.69
N VAL A 61 -10.57 21.01 8.35
CA VAL A 61 -11.04 21.54 7.04
C VAL A 61 -10.62 22.99 6.85
N LYS A 62 -10.67 23.80 7.92
CA LYS A 62 -10.22 25.20 7.89
C LYS A 62 -8.74 25.29 7.51
N TYR A 63 -7.90 24.49 8.15
CA TYR A 63 -6.47 24.41 7.82
C TYR A 63 -6.26 24.07 6.33
N LEU A 64 -6.98 23.08 5.80
CA LEU A 64 -6.89 22.72 4.38
C LEU A 64 -7.34 23.82 3.44
N GLN A 65 -8.40 24.57 3.79
CA GLN A 65 -8.89 25.69 2.97
C GLN A 65 -7.92 26.87 2.97
N GLU A 66 -7.26 27.13 4.11
CA GLU A 66 -6.33 28.26 4.26
C GLU A 66 -4.94 27.98 3.68
N HIS A 67 -4.50 26.71 3.68
CA HIS A 67 -3.12 26.36 3.33
C HIS A 67 -3.00 25.31 2.22
N GLY A 68 -4.11 24.73 1.76
CA GLY A 68 -4.09 23.59 0.86
C GLY A 68 -3.46 22.35 1.48
N LEU A 69 -3.13 21.38 0.62
CA LEU A 69 -2.36 20.19 0.94
C LEU A 69 -1.14 20.09 0.00
N GLU A 70 -0.37 21.18 -0.08
CA GLU A 70 0.74 21.33 -1.04
C GLU A 70 2.05 20.68 -0.58
N THR A 71 2.23 20.53 0.74
CA THR A 71 3.42 19.94 1.34
C THR A 71 3.07 18.67 2.12
N PRO A 72 3.94 17.66 2.15
CA PRO A 72 3.72 16.47 2.98
C PRO A 72 3.60 16.85 4.46
N ILE A 73 2.61 16.30 5.14
CA ILE A 73 2.37 16.53 6.57
C ILE A 73 2.73 15.28 7.37
N VAL A 74 3.45 15.48 8.46
CA VAL A 74 3.84 14.42 9.39
C VAL A 74 3.14 14.63 10.73
N PHE A 75 2.55 13.55 11.24
CA PHE A 75 1.96 13.48 12.58
C PHE A 75 2.77 12.48 13.40
N HIS A 76 3.34 12.91 14.52
CA HIS A 76 4.06 12.01 15.43
C HIS A 76 3.11 11.25 16.37
N GLU A 77 1.92 11.78 16.61
CA GLU A 77 0.90 11.18 17.44
C GLU A 77 -0.40 10.98 16.65
N LYS A 78 -1.13 9.91 16.98
CA LYS A 78 -2.43 9.60 16.37
C LYS A 78 -3.57 10.45 16.95
N SER A 79 -3.35 11.04 18.13
CA SER A 79 -4.30 11.83 18.89
C SER A 79 -4.87 12.98 18.05
N GLY A 80 -6.20 13.13 18.04
CA GLY A 80 -6.90 14.18 17.30
C GLY A 80 -7.15 13.89 15.81
N LEU A 81 -6.58 12.83 15.23
CA LEU A 81 -6.80 12.50 13.80
C LEU A 81 -8.10 11.73 13.53
N GLY A 82 -8.68 11.09 14.55
CA GLY A 82 -9.73 10.09 14.35
C GLY A 82 -9.24 8.79 13.68
N LEU A 83 -7.92 8.62 13.53
CA LEU A 83 -7.30 7.42 12.98
C LEU A 83 -7.45 6.26 13.98
N ARG A 84 -7.98 5.12 13.50
CA ARG A 84 -7.96 3.85 14.24
C ARG A 84 -7.09 2.84 13.50
N VAL A 85 -6.22 2.16 14.24
CA VAL A 85 -5.41 1.05 13.74
C VAL A 85 -5.38 -0.08 14.77
N PRO A 86 -5.05 -1.32 14.37
CA PRO A 86 -4.85 -2.43 15.30
C PRO A 86 -3.80 -2.13 16.38
N SER A 87 -3.79 -2.95 17.43
CA SER A 87 -2.81 -2.85 18.51
C SER A 87 -1.38 -3.10 18.00
N GLU A 88 -0.38 -2.65 18.76
CA GLU A 88 1.03 -2.85 18.42
C GLU A 88 1.46 -4.32 18.37
N ASN A 89 0.66 -5.22 18.97
CA ASN A 89 0.90 -6.66 18.93
C ASN A 89 0.31 -7.36 17.69
N PHE A 90 -0.36 -6.62 16.79
CA PHE A 90 -0.99 -7.16 15.59
C PHE A 90 0.06 -7.63 14.57
N LYS A 91 -0.07 -8.88 14.09
CA LYS A 91 0.93 -9.55 13.24
C LYS A 91 0.43 -9.78 11.82
N VAL A 92 1.36 -10.13 10.92
CA VAL A 92 1.03 -10.55 9.54
C VAL A 92 0.16 -11.82 9.54
N SER A 93 0.31 -12.69 10.55
CA SER A 93 -0.58 -13.84 10.75
C SER A 93 -2.02 -13.44 11.11
N ASP A 94 -2.24 -12.31 11.78
CA ASP A 94 -3.57 -11.76 12.06
C ASP A 94 -4.19 -11.12 10.80
N VAL A 95 -3.37 -10.45 9.97
CA VAL A 95 -3.80 -10.00 8.63
C VAL A 95 -4.35 -11.19 7.85
N LYS A 96 -3.64 -12.33 7.82
CA LYS A 96 -4.10 -13.56 7.15
C LYS A 96 -5.44 -14.06 7.67
N GLN A 97 -5.66 -14.02 8.99
CA GLN A 97 -6.96 -14.41 9.58
C GLN A 97 -8.09 -13.49 9.12
N CYS A 98 -7.81 -12.20 8.95
CA CYS A 98 -8.80 -11.21 8.53
C CYS A 98 -9.10 -11.25 7.03
N VAL A 99 -8.08 -11.38 6.18
CA VAL A 99 -8.20 -11.30 4.72
C VAL A 99 -8.38 -12.66 4.03
N GLY A 100 -8.09 -13.76 4.73
CA GLY A 100 -8.22 -15.13 4.24
C GLY A 100 -6.91 -15.71 3.70
N SER A 101 -6.66 -16.98 4.01
CA SER A 101 -5.40 -17.69 3.69
C SER A 101 -5.16 -17.90 2.19
N ARG A 102 -6.23 -18.06 1.41
CA ARG A 102 -6.18 -18.29 -0.04
C ARG A 102 -6.21 -17.01 -0.87
N ARG A 103 -6.26 -15.84 -0.23
CA ARG A 103 -6.25 -14.56 -0.94
C ARG A 103 -4.92 -14.43 -1.70
N MET A 104 -4.99 -14.20 -3.00
CA MET A 104 -3.82 -13.93 -3.82
C MET A 104 -3.32 -12.50 -3.58
N LEU A 105 -2.01 -12.35 -3.49
CA LEU A 105 -1.32 -11.09 -3.31
C LEU A 105 -0.42 -10.83 -4.51
N ASP A 106 -0.37 -9.58 -4.95
CA ASP A 106 0.70 -9.08 -5.80
C ASP A 106 1.94 -8.84 -4.92
N VAL A 107 3.01 -9.58 -5.20
CA VAL A 107 4.28 -9.52 -4.48
C VAL A 107 5.35 -9.05 -5.44
N MET A 108 6.20 -8.13 -5.01
CA MET A 108 7.32 -7.66 -5.83
C MET A 108 8.63 -8.26 -5.33
N ASP A 109 9.42 -8.81 -6.26
CA ASP A 109 10.82 -9.10 -5.99
C ASP A 109 11.62 -7.79 -6.04
N VAL A 110 12.13 -7.35 -4.89
CA VAL A 110 12.76 -6.04 -4.73
C VAL A 110 14.04 -5.91 -5.56
N ASN A 111 14.74 -7.01 -5.81
CA ASN A 111 15.99 -6.95 -6.55
C ASN A 111 15.73 -6.83 -8.05
N THR A 112 14.81 -7.63 -8.58
CA THR A 112 14.51 -7.66 -10.03
C THR A 112 13.42 -6.67 -10.46
N GLN A 113 12.70 -6.10 -9.49
CA GLN A 113 11.48 -5.30 -9.71
C GLN A 113 10.36 -6.06 -10.46
N LYS A 114 10.47 -7.39 -10.57
CA LYS A 114 9.45 -8.24 -11.21
C LYS A 114 8.31 -8.55 -10.23
N GLY A 115 7.08 -8.50 -10.72
CA GLY A 115 5.90 -8.93 -9.99
C GLY A 115 5.74 -10.45 -10.01
N ILE A 116 5.34 -11.03 -8.89
CA ILE A 116 4.94 -12.41 -8.73
C ILE A 116 3.64 -12.46 -7.92
N GLU A 117 2.87 -13.53 -8.07
CA GLU A 117 1.68 -13.75 -7.25
C GLU A 117 1.92 -14.89 -6.25
N MET A 118 1.40 -14.75 -5.02
CA MET A 118 1.33 -15.87 -4.07
C MET A 118 0.15 -15.72 -3.11
N SER A 119 -0.20 -16.79 -2.41
CA SER A 119 -1.28 -16.71 -1.43
C SER A 119 -0.83 -15.99 -0.15
N MET A 120 -1.77 -15.40 0.60
CA MET A 120 -1.52 -14.81 1.91
C MET A 120 -0.92 -15.84 2.89
N ARG A 121 -1.26 -17.13 2.75
CA ARG A 121 -0.61 -18.20 3.50
C ARG A 121 0.89 -18.29 3.20
N ASP A 122 1.25 -18.32 1.92
CA ASP A 122 2.65 -18.45 1.49
C ASP A 122 3.44 -17.18 1.86
N TRP A 123 2.80 -16.01 1.77
CA TRP A 123 3.39 -14.75 2.23
C TRP A 123 3.68 -14.75 3.73
N VAL A 124 2.76 -15.22 4.58
CA VAL A 124 3.02 -15.37 6.02
C VAL A 124 4.18 -16.34 6.26
N GLN A 125 4.20 -17.47 5.56
CA GLN A 125 5.30 -18.44 5.68
C GLN A 125 6.65 -17.82 5.29
N TYR A 126 6.69 -17.04 4.20
CA TYR A 126 7.87 -16.29 3.79
C TYR A 126 8.26 -15.23 4.83
N TYR A 127 7.30 -14.46 5.35
CA TYR A 127 7.53 -13.38 6.30
C TYR A 127 7.97 -13.88 7.67
N GLU A 128 7.47 -15.02 8.14
CA GLU A 128 7.85 -15.58 9.45
C GLU A 128 9.15 -16.41 9.37
N ASN A 129 9.63 -16.74 8.16
CA ASN A 129 10.91 -17.44 7.98
C ASN A 129 12.10 -16.52 8.26
N THR A 130 13.04 -16.98 9.09
CA THR A 130 14.30 -16.30 9.42
C THR A 130 15.34 -16.40 8.30
N GLU A 131 15.27 -17.44 7.48
CA GLU A 131 16.16 -17.68 6.35
C GLU A 131 15.43 -17.39 5.05
N ARG A 132 15.54 -16.13 4.58
CA ARG A 132 14.89 -15.68 3.35
C ARG A 132 15.89 -15.58 2.22
N SER A 133 15.66 -16.34 1.15
CA SER A 133 16.51 -16.34 -0.06
C SER A 133 16.23 -15.16 -1.00
N ARG A 134 15.03 -14.58 -0.93
CA ARG A 134 14.58 -13.47 -1.77
C ARG A 134 14.12 -12.30 -0.92
N LEU A 135 14.32 -11.08 -1.41
CA LEU A 135 13.78 -9.87 -0.79
C LEU A 135 12.47 -9.51 -1.50
N LEU A 136 11.35 -9.74 -0.83
CA LEU A 136 10.01 -9.55 -1.38
C LEU A 136 9.28 -8.44 -0.63
N ASN A 137 8.39 -7.72 -1.31
CA ASN A 137 7.50 -6.74 -0.70
C ASN A 137 6.05 -6.96 -1.13
N VAL A 138 5.12 -6.50 -0.28
CA VAL A 138 3.70 -6.37 -0.60
C VAL A 138 3.30 -4.95 -0.23
N ILE A 139 2.81 -4.19 -1.21
CA ILE A 139 2.41 -2.79 -1.03
C ILE A 139 0.99 -2.50 -1.55
N SER A 140 0.38 -3.43 -2.27
CA SER A 140 -0.91 -3.28 -2.95
C SER A 140 -2.05 -4.11 -2.32
N LEU A 141 -1.88 -4.58 -1.07
CA LEU A 141 -2.96 -5.28 -0.38
C LEU A 141 -4.08 -4.31 0.01
N GLU A 142 -5.09 -4.23 -0.84
CA GLU A 142 -6.39 -3.63 -0.56
C GLU A 142 -7.20 -4.60 0.35
N PHE A 143 -7.83 -4.11 1.41
CA PHE A 143 -8.49 -4.96 2.42
C PHE A 143 -9.90 -4.50 2.81
N SER A 144 -10.49 -3.54 2.11
CA SER A 144 -11.92 -3.28 2.15
C SER A 144 -12.71 -4.57 1.87
N HIS A 145 -13.87 -4.69 2.50
CA HIS A 145 -14.72 -5.89 2.45
C HIS A 145 -14.06 -7.17 3.03
N THR A 146 -13.05 -7.00 3.88
CA THR A 146 -12.54 -8.07 4.74
C THR A 146 -12.81 -7.74 6.20
N LYS A 147 -12.64 -8.71 7.10
CA LYS A 147 -12.77 -8.43 8.54
C LYS A 147 -11.81 -7.34 9.02
N LEU A 148 -10.70 -7.12 8.31
CA LEU A 148 -9.67 -6.14 8.66
C LEU A 148 -10.19 -4.71 8.62
N GLU A 149 -11.18 -4.42 7.76
CA GLU A 149 -11.74 -3.06 7.62
C GLU A 149 -12.33 -2.53 8.93
N ASN A 150 -12.84 -3.42 9.79
CA ASN A 150 -13.41 -3.01 11.08
C ASN A 150 -12.34 -2.53 12.09
N TYR A 151 -11.08 -2.90 11.86
CA TYR A 151 -9.96 -2.55 12.74
C TYR A 151 -9.18 -1.32 12.29
N VAL A 152 -9.42 -0.82 11.07
CA VAL A 152 -8.69 0.31 10.47
C VAL A 152 -9.67 1.39 10.06
N GLU A 153 -9.50 2.60 10.57
CA GLU A 153 -10.18 3.79 10.08
C GLU A 153 -9.12 4.81 9.70
N SER A 154 -9.27 5.39 8.51
CA SER A 154 -8.49 6.55 8.07
C SER A 154 -8.75 7.77 8.96
N PRO A 155 -7.87 8.78 8.96
CA PRO A 155 -8.13 10.03 9.65
C PRO A 155 -9.48 10.62 9.23
N ALA A 156 -10.26 11.15 10.18
CA ALA A 156 -11.64 11.58 9.97
C ALA A 156 -11.81 12.62 8.84
N LEU A 157 -10.76 13.40 8.55
CA LEU A 157 -10.77 14.42 7.50
C LEU A 157 -10.76 13.85 6.07
N VAL A 158 -10.31 12.60 5.89
CA VAL A 158 -10.17 11.94 4.58
C VAL A 158 -11.11 10.75 4.40
N SER A 159 -11.95 10.48 5.40
CA SER A 159 -12.93 9.39 5.42
C SER A 159 -14.22 9.77 4.71
#